data_AF-A0A2S7MZI6-F1
#
_entry.id   AF-A0A2S7MZI6-F1
#
_cell.length_a   1.000
_cell.length_b   1.000
_cell.length_c   1.000
_cell.angle_alpha   90.00
_cell.angle_beta   90.00
_cell.angle_gamma   90.00
#
_symmetry.space_group_name_H-M   'P 1'
#
loop_
_entity.id
_entity.type
_entity.pdbx_description
1 polymer ?
#
loop_
_entity_poly.entity_id
_entity_poly.type
_entity_poly.pdbx_seq_one_letter_code
_entity_poly.pdbx_strand_id
1 'polypeptide(L)'
;MVLAEPIIGRNRLFAEFKNKEVLLVLESSQLNILGQTFRPIFTGEVTEVNNGFITMDKPIIKMHNAPFYTFPTPLNFPLEHIVSITLFDPKRVIPIL
;
A
#
# COMPACT_ATOMS: atom_id res chain seq x y z
N MET A 1 11.06 -16.30 -20.69
CA MET A 1 9.86 -15.54 -20.29
C MET A 1 9.17 -16.36 -19.21
N VAL A 2 9.34 -16.02 -17.93
CA VAL A 2 8.64 -16.73 -16.85
C VAL A 2 7.19 -16.26 -16.90
N LEU A 3 6.26 -17.17 -17.14
CA LEU A 3 4.84 -16.86 -17.10
C LEU A 3 4.49 -16.52 -15.65
N ALA A 4 3.96 -15.33 -15.41
CA ALA A 4 3.48 -14.96 -14.09
C ALA A 4 2.43 -15.99 -13.64
N GLU A 5 2.57 -16.49 -12.41
CA GLU A 5 1.62 -17.45 -11.88
C GLU A 5 0.20 -16.87 -11.87
N PRO A 6 -0.83 -17.66 -12.20
CA PRO A 6 -2.20 -17.19 -12.16
C PRO A 6 -2.58 -16.79 -10.73
N ILE A 7 -3.28 -15.65 -10.60
CA ILE A 7 -3.81 -15.18 -9.32
C ILE A 7 -4.91 -16.11 -8.83
N ILE A 8 -4.78 -16.62 -7.60
CA ILE A 8 -5.78 -17.49 -6.97
C ILE A 8 -7.07 -16.73 -6.68
N GLY A 9 -8.20 -17.44 -6.65
CA GLY A 9 -9.54 -16.84 -6.56
C GLY A 9 -9.70 -15.77 -5.47
N ARG A 10 -9.22 -16.06 -4.24
CA ARG A 10 -9.30 -15.12 -3.11
C ARG A 10 -8.53 -13.82 -3.33
N ASN A 11 -7.47 -13.85 -4.15
CA ASN A 11 -6.58 -12.72 -4.36
C ASN A 11 -6.96 -11.90 -5.60
N ARG A 12 -7.97 -12.33 -6.37
CA ARG A 12 -8.40 -11.62 -7.60
C ARG A 12 -8.80 -10.17 -7.35
N LEU A 13 -9.40 -9.88 -6.18
CA LEU A 13 -9.75 -8.52 -5.77
C LEU A 13 -8.53 -7.59 -5.86
N PHE A 14 -7.35 -8.04 -5.44
CA PHE A 14 -6.13 -7.22 -5.47
C PHE A 14 -5.65 -6.94 -6.90
N ALA A 15 -5.88 -7.87 -7.84
CA ALA A 15 -5.51 -7.68 -9.23
C ALA A 15 -6.27 -6.51 -9.89
N GLU A 16 -7.46 -6.19 -9.39
CA GLU A 16 -8.23 -5.03 -9.86
C GLU A 16 -7.57 -3.69 -9.52
N PHE A 17 -6.64 -3.66 -8.55
CA PHE A 17 -5.92 -2.45 -8.16
C PHE A 17 -4.60 -2.26 -8.92
N LYS A 18 -4.19 -3.21 -9.76
CA LYS A 18 -2.96 -3.08 -10.56
C LYS A 18 -3.03 -1.84 -11.46
N ASN A 19 -1.94 -1.07 -11.47
CA ASN A 19 -1.77 0.21 -12.16
C ASN A 19 -2.78 1.29 -11.70
N LYS A 20 -3.22 1.23 -10.45
CA LYS A 20 -4.11 2.23 -9.85
C LYS A 20 -3.47 2.82 -8.60
N GLU A 21 -3.81 4.08 -8.35
CA GLU A 21 -3.46 4.76 -7.10
C GLU A 21 -4.45 4.37 -6.01
N VAL A 22 -3.91 3.94 -4.86
CA VAL A 22 -4.71 3.43 -3.75
C VAL A 22 -4.32 4.03 -2.42
N LEU A 23 -5.20 3.89 -1.44
CA LEU A 23 -4.92 3.96 -0.02
C LEU A 23 -4.96 2.52 0.51
N LEU A 24 -3.87 2.10 1.13
CA LEU A 24 -3.68 0.75 1.68
C LEU A 24 -3.46 0.85 3.18
N VAL A 25 -4.23 0.06 3.93
CA VAL A 25 -4.17 0.01 5.41
C VAL A 25 -3.77 -1.40 5.82
N LEU A 26 -2.71 -1.51 6.61
CA LEU A 26 -2.29 -2.78 7.20
C LEU A 26 -2.89 -3.00 8.59
N GLU A 27 -2.94 -4.26 9.03
CA GLU A 27 -3.46 -4.68 10.34
C GLU A 27 -2.64 -4.15 11.52
N SER A 28 -1.34 -3.92 11.33
CA SER A 28 -0.48 -3.48 12.43
C SER A 28 -0.98 -2.18 13.06
N SER A 29 -1.01 -2.13 14.39
CA SER A 29 -1.41 -0.92 15.10
C SER A 29 -0.40 0.21 14.87
N GLN A 30 0.89 -0.12 14.77
CA GLN A 30 2.00 0.82 14.76
C GLN A 30 3.21 0.25 14.00
N LEU A 31 3.81 1.04 13.12
CA LEU A 31 5.14 0.81 12.54
C LEU A 31 6.15 1.72 13.23
N ASN A 32 7.25 1.15 13.70
CA ASN A 32 8.39 1.94 14.13
C ASN A 32 9.35 2.14 12.95
N ILE A 33 9.41 3.37 12.44
CA ILE A 33 10.28 3.75 11.33
C ILE A 33 11.13 4.92 11.81
N LEU A 34 12.46 4.77 11.77
CA LEU A 34 13.42 5.82 12.16
C LEU A 34 13.16 6.39 13.57
N GLY A 35 12.74 5.54 14.52
CA GLY A 35 12.49 5.93 15.90
C GLY A 35 11.16 6.67 16.12
N GLN A 36 10.31 6.76 15.09
CA GLN A 36 8.97 7.32 15.17
C GLN A 36 7.92 6.26 14.91
N THR A 37 6.75 6.45 15.50
CA THR A 37 5.65 5.52 15.40
C THR A 37 4.59 6.04 14.44
N PHE A 38 4.26 5.24 13.43
CA PHE A 38 3.29 5.59 12.39
C PHE A 38 2.17 4.56 12.33
N ARG A 39 0.97 5.02 11.94
CA ARG A 39 -0.07 4.09 11.48
C ARG A 39 0.33 3.60 10.09
N PRO A 40 0.18 2.30 9.77
CA PRO A 40 0.56 1.74 8.47
C PRO A 40 -0.48 2.05 7.40
N ILE A 41 -0.67 3.34 7.13
CA ILE A 41 -1.54 3.85 6.08
C ILE A 41 -0.65 4.36 4.96
N PHE A 42 -0.66 3.63 3.85
CA PHE A 42 0.16 3.90 2.68
C PHE A 42 -0.68 4.37 1.52
N THR A 43 -0.12 5.19 0.64
CA THR A 43 -0.73 5.53 -0.63
C THR A 43 0.30 5.52 -1.74
N GLY A 44 -0.12 5.19 -2.95
CA GLY A 44 0.75 5.11 -4.12
C GLY A 44 0.14 4.25 -5.21
N GLU A 45 0.85 4.13 -6.32
CA GLU A 45 0.47 3.28 -7.44
C GLU A 45 0.86 1.83 -7.15
N VAL A 46 -0.08 0.90 -7.36
CA VAL A 46 0.21 -0.54 -7.35
C VAL A 46 0.85 -0.95 -8.67
N THR A 47 2.14 -1.30 -8.64
CA THR A 47 2.90 -1.68 -9.83
C THR A 47 2.89 -3.19 -10.09
N GLU A 48 2.72 -4.00 -9.04
CA GLU A 48 2.67 -5.46 -9.13
C GLU A 48 1.64 -6.04 -8.17
N VAL A 49 1.02 -7.15 -8.60
CA VAL A 49 0.15 -7.99 -7.77
C VAL A 49 0.50 -9.44 -8.08
N ASN A 50 0.81 -10.21 -7.05
CA ASN A 50 0.97 -11.67 -7.13
C ASN A 50 0.19 -12.37 -6.02
N ASN A 51 0.45 -13.66 -5.79
CA ASN A 51 -0.30 -14.44 -4.79
C ASN A 51 0.15 -14.21 -3.33
N GLY A 52 1.26 -13.51 -3.11
CA GLY A 52 1.79 -13.21 -1.77
C GLY A 52 1.74 -11.73 -1.41
N PHE A 53 2.01 -10.82 -2.36
CA PHE A 53 2.10 -9.39 -2.08
C PHE A 53 1.60 -8.49 -3.22
N ILE A 54 1.34 -7.24 -2.84
CA ILE A 54 1.24 -6.08 -3.73
C ILE A 54 2.54 -5.29 -3.65
N THR A 55 3.04 -4.81 -4.79
CA THR A 55 4.18 -3.89 -4.84
C THR A 55 3.69 -2.48 -5.17
N MET A 56 4.23 -1.47 -4.48
CA MET A 56 4.12 -0.08 -4.89
C MET A 56 5.50 0.51 -5.14
N ASP A 57 5.66 1.29 -6.20
CA ASP A 57 6.87 2.09 -6.41
C ASP A 57 6.75 3.42 -5.67
N LYS A 58 7.75 3.73 -4.84
CA LYS A 58 7.83 4.94 -3.99
C LYS A 58 6.54 5.25 -3.22
N PRO A 59 6.01 4.32 -2.41
CA PRO A 59 4.80 4.58 -1.64
C PRO A 59 5.01 5.73 -0.66
N ILE A 60 3.90 6.36 -0.29
CA ILE A 60 3.85 7.48 0.64
C ILE A 60 3.16 6.99 1.91
N ILE A 61 3.76 7.22 3.09
CA ILE A 61 3.04 7.03 4.35
C ILE A 61 2.21 8.28 4.68
N LYS A 62 0.91 8.11 4.84
CA LYS A 62 -0.02 9.19 5.19
C LYS A 62 0.08 9.48 6.69
N MET A 63 0.65 10.63 7.02
CA MET A 63 0.77 11.14 8.38
C MET A 63 -0.30 12.20 8.63
N HIS A 64 -0.78 12.27 9.88
CA HIS A 64 -1.78 13.24 10.30
C HIS A 64 -1.15 14.62 10.60
N ASN A 65 0.05 14.65 11.16
CA ASN A 65 0.69 15.86 11.70
C ASN A 65 2.10 16.15 11.14
N ALA A 66 2.49 15.53 10.02
CA ALA A 66 3.84 15.64 9.48
C ALA A 66 3.82 15.64 7.95
N PRO A 67 4.85 16.22 7.29
CA PRO A 67 4.99 16.14 5.84
C PRO A 67 5.01 14.67 5.40
N PHE A 68 4.35 14.37 4.29
CA PHE A 68 4.33 13.03 3.71
C PHE A 68 5.75 12.50 3.50
N TYR A 69 6.02 11.28 3.97
CA TYR A 69 7.30 10.61 3.69
C TYR A 69 7.10 9.66 2.52
N THR A 70 7.88 9.89 1.46
CA THR A 70 7.93 9.04 0.27
C THR A 70 9.09 8.08 0.43
N PHE A 71 8.84 6.78 0.33
CA PHE A 71 9.91 5.80 0.39
C PHE A 71 10.78 5.91 -0.88
N PRO A 72 12.12 5.83 -0.75
CA PRO A 72 13.03 5.95 -1.89
C PRO A 72 13.07 4.69 -2.77
N THR A 73 12.51 3.57 -2.28
CA THR A 73 12.52 2.26 -2.92
C THR A 73 11.11 1.68 -3.00
N PRO A 74 10.85 0.76 -3.94
CA PRO A 74 9.61 -0.02 -3.93
C PRO A 74 9.42 -0.76 -2.60
N LEU A 75 8.16 -0.89 -2.17
CA LEU A 75 7.79 -1.72 -1.02
C LEU A 75 6.81 -2.81 -1.44
N ASN A 76 6.98 -3.98 -0.83
CA ASN A 76 6.08 -5.12 -0.96
C ASN A 76 5.18 -5.19 0.28
N PHE A 77 3.88 -5.30 0.06
CA PHE A 77 2.84 -5.38 1.09
C PHE A 77 2.22 -6.78 1.05
N PRO A 78 2.46 -7.64 2.06
CA PRO A 78 1.86 -8.97 2.12
C PRO A 78 0.33 -8.90 2.17
N LEU A 79 -0.33 -9.69 1.32
CA LEU A 79 -1.78 -9.63 1.15
C LEU A 79 -2.53 -9.96 2.45
N GLU A 80 -2.00 -10.88 3.25
CA GLU A 80 -2.56 -11.32 4.52
C GLU A 80 -2.61 -10.22 5.58
N HIS A 81 -1.82 -9.16 5.44
CA HIS A 81 -1.80 -8.03 6.37
C HIS A 81 -2.62 -6.84 5.88
N ILE A 82 -3.17 -6.88 4.66
CA ILE A 82 -3.99 -5.79 4.11
C ILE A 82 -5.40 -5.90 4.69
N VAL A 83 -5.78 -4.93 5.52
CA VAL A 83 -7.12 -4.81 6.08
C VAL A 83 -8.05 -4.05 5.14
N SER A 84 -7.51 -3.07 4.41
CA SER A 84 -8.29 -2.28 3.47
C SER A 84 -7.43 -1.77 2.32
N ILE A 85 -8.02 -1.73 1.13
CA ILE A 85 -7.46 -1.14 -0.08
C ILE A 85 -8.57 -0.43 -0.85
N THR A 86 -8.37 0.85 -1.17
CA THR A 86 -9.37 1.68 -1.85
C THR A 86 -8.71 2.59 -2.86
N LEU A 87 -9.38 2.92 -3.97
CA LEU A 87 -8.88 3.94 -4.90
C LEU A 87 -8.74 5.29 -4.19
N PHE A 88 -7.59 5.94 -4.38
CA PHE A 88 -7.28 7.17 -3.66
C PHE A 88 -6.24 8.00 -4.42
N ASP A 89 -6.50 9.30 -4.54
CA ASP A 89 -5.53 10.28 -5.06
C ASP A 89 -4.46 10.55 -4.00
N PRO A 90 -3.17 10.19 -4.22
CA PRO A 90 -2.10 10.39 -3.25
C PRO A 90 -1.88 11.85 -2.84
N LYS A 91 -2.35 12.82 -3.63
CA LYS A 91 -2.27 14.26 -3.31
C LYS A 91 -3.40 14.72 -2.40
N ARG A 92 -4.45 13.92 -2.24
CA ARG A 92 -5.56 14.24 -1.35
C ARG A 92 -5.10 14.30 0.10
N VAL A 93 -5.47 15.39 0.78
CA VAL A 93 -5.33 15.55 2.22
C VAL A 93 -6.52 14.87 2.88
N ILE A 94 -6.25 14.03 3.88
CA ILE A 94 -7.30 13.40 4.69
C ILE A 94 -7.62 14.40 5.80
N PRO A 95 -8.81 15.03 5.81
CA PRO A 95 -9.17 15.98 6.84
C PRO A 95 -9.25 15.29 8.20
N ILE A 96 -8.77 15.97 9.23
CA ILE A 96 -8.94 15.56 10.62
C ILE A 96 -10.35 16.00 11.03
N LEU A 97 -11.21 15.07 11.42
CA LEU A 97 -12.47 15.37 12.12
C LEU A 97 -12.21 15.47 13.62
#